data_AF-A0A820MWV2-F1
#
_entry.id   AF-A0A820MWV2-F1
#
_cell.length_a   1.000
_cell.length_b   1.000
_cell.length_c   1.000
_cell.angle_alpha   90.00
_cell.angle_beta   90.00
_cell.angle_gamma   90.00
#
_symmetry.space_group_name_H-M   'P 1'
#
loop_
_entity.id
_entity.type
_entity.pdbx_description
1 polymer ?
#
loop_
_entity_poly.entity_id
_entity_poly.type
_entity_poly.pdbx_seq_one_letter_code
_entity_poly.pdbx_strand_id
1 'polypeptide(L)'
;MIFNHLWWLLLIHIFWHFNVYFIRGTWPSSNYSSIQLLGLFQDEVNTSDPTKSSVYSSAMFKAAVLLSQQYNITIEGKYLESQTEQMGGNTIDALSATYQTISASNIVGIVGSEFSREPPFIADLAQKVGIPVISYITTAFGLSNRNTYHAFDHTVPSDYSFATAMYEPETFPESTKVNSYALFAFDATWPLIQSLHQYCSTFITSSLWCISLTGSSYCFNRRFLNSNAFFDTINSMTFLGVSGPIQFNMNVTDRINGSYYFTQNSQTISNGMNFISVLGYSEDHGWQRYTGASAIIWPGDTFSTPTSVAKLRGVNLSIGVLNSVPYTIVSTVTDQFWQQKQTLTG
;
A
#
# COMPACT_ATOMS: atom_id res chain seq x y z
N MET A 1 -4.75 -49.19 41.25
CA MET A 1 -5.14 -49.43 39.84
C MET A 1 -6.19 -48.45 39.30
N ILE A 2 -6.69 -47.48 40.10
CA ILE A 2 -7.74 -46.52 39.67
C ILE A 2 -7.16 -45.19 39.15
N PHE A 3 -5.90 -44.87 39.46
CA PHE A 3 -5.27 -43.59 39.08
C PHE A 3 -4.90 -43.48 37.59
N ASN A 4 -4.72 -44.61 36.89
CA ASN A 4 -4.31 -44.62 35.47
C ASN A 4 -5.47 -44.35 34.49
N HIS A 5 -6.71 -44.62 34.90
CA HIS A 5 -7.88 -44.38 34.03
C HIS A 5 -8.34 -42.93 34.03
N LEU A 6 -8.10 -42.18 35.11
CA LEU A 6 -8.49 -40.77 35.19
C LEU A 6 -7.64 -39.88 34.27
N TRP A 7 -6.36 -40.21 34.08
CA TRP A 7 -5.45 -39.48 33.21
C TRP A 7 -5.79 -39.65 31.73
N TRP A 8 -6.23 -40.85 31.34
CA TRP A 8 -6.72 -41.14 30.00
C TRP A 8 -8.03 -40.40 29.67
N LEU A 9 -8.96 -40.32 30.63
CA LEU A 9 -10.20 -39.56 30.45
C LEU A 9 -9.95 -38.06 30.32
N LEU A 10 -8.96 -37.52 31.04
CA LEU A 10 -8.58 -36.11 30.96
C LEU A 10 -7.92 -35.76 29.61
N LEU A 11 -7.09 -36.67 29.07
CA LEU A 11 -6.51 -36.54 27.72
C LEU A 11 -7.56 -36.58 26.61
N ILE A 12 -8.55 -37.48 26.72
CA ILE A 12 -9.66 -37.56 25.76
C ILE A 12 -10.51 -36.28 25.81
N HIS A 13 -10.76 -35.73 27.00
CA HIS A 13 -11.55 -34.50 27.14
C HIS A 13 -10.82 -33.27 26.58
N ILE A 14 -9.50 -33.18 26.76
CA ILE A 14 -8.68 -32.13 26.15
C ILE A 14 -8.73 -32.23 24.62
N PHE A 15 -8.59 -33.44 24.05
CA PHE A 15 -8.69 -33.63 22.60
C PHE A 15 -10.09 -33.31 22.04
N TRP A 16 -11.16 -33.53 22.81
CA TRP A 16 -12.52 -33.21 22.37
C TRP A 16 -12.84 -31.71 22.42
N HIS A 17 -12.23 -30.96 23.33
CA HIS A 17 -12.41 -29.50 23.41
C HIS A 17 -11.59 -28.73 22.37
N PHE A 18 -10.48 -29.28 21.88
CA PHE A 18 -9.79 -28.77 20.70
C PHE A 18 -10.41 -29.34 19.41
N ASN A 19 -11.69 -29.00 19.17
CA ASN A 19 -12.28 -29.04 17.82
C ASN A 19 -11.65 -27.95 16.94
N VAL A 20 -10.33 -28.02 16.73
CA VAL A 20 -9.68 -27.32 15.64
C VAL A 20 -9.98 -28.17 14.42
N TYR A 21 -11.07 -27.84 13.72
CA TYR A 21 -11.26 -28.31 12.36
C TYR A 21 -10.08 -27.78 11.54
N PHE A 22 -9.03 -28.60 11.41
CA PHE A 22 -8.05 -28.42 10.36
C PHE A 22 -8.81 -28.65 9.05
N ILE A 23 -9.25 -27.55 8.43
CA ILE A 23 -9.62 -27.57 7.03
C ILE A 23 -8.32 -27.89 6.29
N ARG A 24 -8.08 -29.18 6.02
CA ARG A 24 -7.10 -29.58 5.02
C ARG A 24 -7.67 -29.15 3.67
N GLY A 25 -7.32 -27.95 3.24
CA GLY A 25 -7.44 -27.59 1.84
C GLY A 25 -6.59 -28.59 1.05
N THR A 26 -7.24 -29.45 0.27
CA THR A 26 -6.56 -30.17 -0.80
C THR A 26 -6.17 -29.14 -1.83
N TRP A 27 -4.93 -28.66 -1.75
CA TRP A 27 -4.37 -27.74 -2.74
C TRP A 27 -4.51 -28.39 -4.12
N PRO A 28 -5.12 -27.71 -5.10
CA PRO A 28 -5.17 -28.23 -6.46
C PRO A 28 -3.73 -28.43 -6.96
N SER A 29 -3.46 -29.58 -7.56
CA SER A 29 -2.17 -29.87 -8.16
C SER A 29 -1.92 -28.92 -9.33
N SER A 30 -0.87 -28.10 -9.25
CA SER A 30 -0.45 -27.17 -10.29
C SER A 30 -0.13 -27.92 -11.57
N ASN A 31 -0.99 -27.81 -12.57
CA ASN A 31 -0.67 -28.26 -13.92
C ASN A 31 -0.05 -27.05 -14.65
N TYR A 32 1.17 -27.19 -15.16
CA TYR A 32 2.00 -26.12 -15.72
C TYR A 32 1.35 -25.46 -16.96
N SER A 33 0.38 -24.56 -16.76
CA SER A 33 -0.08 -23.48 -17.64
C SER A 33 -1.23 -22.67 -17.00
N SER A 34 -1.22 -22.53 -15.68
CA SER A 34 -2.21 -21.77 -14.91
C SER A 34 -2.03 -20.26 -15.08
N ILE A 35 -3.13 -19.52 -14.98
CA ILE A 35 -3.14 -18.06 -14.97
C ILE A 35 -2.82 -17.63 -13.55
N GLN A 36 -1.85 -16.75 -13.36
CA GLN A 36 -1.28 -16.49 -12.04
C GLN A 36 -1.32 -15.01 -11.65
N LEU A 37 -1.55 -14.77 -10.36
CA LEU A 37 -1.28 -13.49 -9.72
C LEU A 37 0.04 -13.57 -8.97
N LEU A 38 0.82 -12.49 -9.01
CA LEU A 38 2.10 -12.37 -8.33
C LEU A 38 1.96 -11.53 -7.06
N GLY A 39 2.25 -12.10 -5.89
CA GLY A 39 2.35 -11.37 -4.63
C GLY A 39 3.80 -11.08 -4.25
N LEU A 40 4.10 -9.83 -3.89
CA LEU A 40 5.44 -9.37 -3.49
C LEU A 40 5.45 -9.04 -1.99
N PHE A 41 6.29 -9.72 -1.22
CA PHE A 41 6.33 -9.62 0.25
C PHE A 41 7.74 -9.29 0.77
N GLN A 42 7.84 -8.68 1.95
CA GLN A 42 9.07 -8.02 2.40
C GLN A 42 10.21 -8.93 2.83
N ASP A 43 9.95 -10.18 3.18
CA ASP A 43 11.01 -11.01 3.76
C ASP A 43 12.10 -11.33 2.72
N GLU A 44 13.29 -11.70 3.20
CA GLU A 44 14.31 -12.29 2.34
C GLU A 44 13.95 -13.73 1.98
N VAL A 45 14.44 -14.16 0.82
CA VAL A 45 14.35 -15.56 0.38
C VAL A 45 15.00 -16.47 1.44
N ASN A 46 14.27 -17.46 1.93
CA ASN A 46 14.71 -18.41 2.96
C ASN A 46 15.03 -17.80 4.33
N THR A 47 14.42 -16.67 4.70
CA THR A 47 14.55 -16.18 6.08
C THR A 47 14.11 -17.25 7.09
N SER A 48 14.90 -17.44 8.14
CA SER A 48 14.59 -18.35 9.24
C SER A 48 13.57 -17.76 10.22
N ASP A 49 13.38 -16.44 10.21
CA ASP A 49 12.46 -15.72 11.10
C ASP A 49 11.67 -14.69 10.26
N PRO A 50 10.58 -15.13 9.61
CA PRO A 50 9.79 -14.26 8.75
C PRO A 50 9.01 -13.25 9.57
N THR A 51 8.90 -12.03 9.05
CA THR A 51 8.15 -10.97 9.71
C THR A 51 6.66 -11.30 9.74
N LYS A 52 5.98 -10.95 10.83
CA LYS A 52 4.54 -11.22 10.97
C LYS A 52 3.70 -10.55 9.88
N SER A 53 4.06 -9.35 9.44
CA SER A 53 3.33 -8.66 8.36
C SER A 53 3.44 -9.42 7.05
N SER A 54 4.66 -9.80 6.64
CA SER A 54 4.89 -10.62 5.44
C SER A 54 4.07 -11.92 5.46
N VAL A 55 4.13 -12.67 6.56
CA VAL A 55 3.40 -13.95 6.71
C VAL A 55 1.90 -13.74 6.58
N TYR A 56 1.34 -12.75 7.28
CA TYR A 56 -0.10 -12.50 7.27
C TYR A 56 -0.57 -11.93 5.92
N SER A 57 0.18 -11.00 5.33
CA SER A 57 -0.11 -10.44 4.00
C SER A 57 -0.06 -11.52 2.92
N SER A 58 0.96 -12.39 2.94
CA SER A 58 1.07 -13.52 2.01
C SER A 58 -0.06 -14.54 2.18
N ALA A 59 -0.43 -14.83 3.43
CA ALA A 59 -1.55 -15.73 3.71
C ALA A 59 -2.88 -15.15 3.21
N MET A 60 -3.14 -13.86 3.41
CA MET A 60 -4.38 -13.21 2.97
C MET A 60 -4.45 -13.06 1.44
N PHE A 61 -3.33 -12.78 0.78
CA PHE A 61 -3.21 -12.84 -0.68
C PHE A 61 -3.60 -14.24 -1.22
N LYS A 62 -3.02 -15.31 -0.65
CA LYS A 62 -3.36 -16.70 -1.03
C LYS A 62 -4.82 -17.03 -0.72
N ALA A 63 -5.35 -16.55 0.40
CA ALA A 63 -6.73 -16.75 0.78
C ALA A 63 -7.71 -16.13 -0.23
N ALA A 64 -7.43 -14.93 -0.75
CA ALA A 64 -8.24 -14.30 -1.80
C ALA A 64 -8.26 -15.16 -3.08
N VAL A 65 -7.12 -15.70 -3.50
CA VAL A 65 -7.02 -16.60 -4.66
C VAL A 65 -7.81 -17.89 -4.42
N LEU A 66 -7.65 -18.54 -3.27
CA LEU A 66 -8.41 -19.74 -2.91
C LEU A 66 -9.92 -19.48 -2.85
N LEU A 67 -10.32 -18.33 -2.30
CA LEU A 67 -11.72 -17.93 -2.23
C LEU A 67 -12.32 -17.78 -3.64
N SER A 68 -11.56 -17.27 -4.61
CA SER A 68 -12.00 -17.20 -6.00
C SER A 68 -12.30 -18.58 -6.59
N GLN A 69 -11.47 -19.58 -6.26
CA GLN A 69 -11.69 -20.97 -6.67
C GLN A 69 -12.93 -21.56 -6.00
N GLN A 70 -13.16 -21.26 -4.72
CA GLN A 70 -14.37 -21.67 -4.00
C GLN A 70 -15.65 -21.08 -4.60
N TYR A 71 -15.58 -19.84 -5.12
CA TYR A 71 -16.67 -19.21 -5.87
C TYR A 71 -16.74 -19.65 -7.34
N ASN A 72 -15.92 -20.62 -7.75
CA ASN A 72 -15.84 -21.11 -9.12
C ASN A 72 -15.52 -20.02 -10.16
N ILE A 73 -14.73 -19.02 -9.75
CA ILE A 73 -14.25 -17.97 -10.65
C ILE A 73 -13.15 -18.57 -11.52
N THR A 74 -13.42 -18.67 -12.82
CA THR A 74 -12.47 -19.15 -13.82
C THR A 74 -12.22 -18.08 -14.87
N ILE A 75 -10.99 -18.02 -15.36
CA ILE A 75 -10.58 -17.20 -16.50
C ILE A 75 -10.27 -18.17 -17.64
N GLU A 76 -11.03 -18.08 -18.73
CA GLU A 76 -10.89 -18.98 -19.89
C GLU A 76 -10.94 -20.47 -19.51
N GLY A 77 -11.81 -20.80 -18.54
CA GLY A 77 -11.99 -22.16 -18.03
C GLY A 77 -10.87 -22.66 -17.11
N LYS A 78 -9.92 -21.80 -16.73
CA LYS A 78 -8.83 -22.12 -15.80
C LYS A 78 -9.00 -21.38 -14.47
N TYR A 79 -8.62 -22.02 -13.38
CA TYR A 79 -8.55 -21.36 -12.08
C TYR A 79 -7.31 -20.45 -12.00
N LEU A 80 -7.45 -19.39 -11.21
CA LEU A 80 -6.34 -18.54 -10.83
C LEU A 80 -5.47 -19.24 -9.80
N GLU A 81 -4.16 -19.12 -9.96
CA GLU A 81 -3.16 -19.57 -8.99
C GLU A 81 -2.37 -18.38 -8.45
N SER A 82 -1.72 -18.60 -7.30
CA SER A 82 -0.91 -17.59 -6.61
C SER A 82 0.56 -17.93 -6.74
N GLN A 83 1.37 -17.01 -7.26
CA GLN A 83 2.82 -17.03 -7.12
C GLN A 83 3.24 -15.95 -6.12
N THR A 84 4.26 -16.25 -5.31
CA THR A 84 4.75 -15.32 -4.30
C THR A 84 6.25 -15.19 -4.39
N GLU A 85 6.75 -13.95 -4.37
CA GLU A 85 8.18 -13.64 -4.33
C GLU A 85 8.51 -12.83 -3.06
N GLN A 86 9.70 -13.08 -2.54
CA GLN A 86 10.24 -12.48 -1.32
C GLN A 86 11.34 -11.50 -1.73
N MET A 87 11.21 -10.23 -1.31
CA MET A 87 11.92 -9.12 -1.94
C MET A 87 13.14 -8.63 -1.13
N GLY A 88 13.15 -8.81 0.19
CA GLY A 88 14.26 -8.42 1.06
C GLY A 88 14.62 -6.92 1.07
N GLY A 89 13.84 -6.05 0.40
CA GLY A 89 14.04 -4.60 0.40
C GLY A 89 15.08 -4.07 -0.58
N ASN A 90 15.64 -4.93 -1.43
CA ASN A 90 16.55 -4.52 -2.49
C ASN A 90 15.80 -4.31 -3.81
N THR A 91 15.68 -3.05 -4.22
CA THR A 91 14.95 -2.66 -5.45
C THR A 91 15.44 -3.34 -6.73
N ILE A 92 16.74 -3.60 -6.86
CA ILE A 92 17.29 -4.25 -8.06
C ILE A 92 16.95 -5.73 -8.07
N ASP A 93 17.08 -6.40 -6.93
CA ASP A 93 16.75 -7.83 -6.79
C ASP A 93 15.24 -8.03 -6.95
N ALA A 94 14.45 -7.16 -6.33
CA ALA A 94 13.00 -7.05 -6.49
C ALA A 94 12.58 -6.98 -7.96
N LEU A 95 13.17 -6.03 -8.71
CA LEU A 95 12.86 -5.84 -10.12
C LEU A 95 13.30 -7.05 -10.95
N SER A 96 14.50 -7.61 -10.67
CA SER A 96 15.04 -8.77 -11.35
C SER A 96 14.19 -10.03 -11.14
N ALA A 97 13.78 -10.31 -9.90
CA ALA A 97 12.93 -11.43 -9.54
C ALA A 97 11.54 -11.30 -10.16
N THR A 98 10.95 -10.10 -10.09
CA THR A 98 9.66 -9.80 -10.74
C THR A 98 9.74 -10.01 -12.25
N TYR A 99 10.82 -9.53 -12.89
CA TYR A 99 11.08 -9.71 -14.31
C TYR A 99 11.18 -11.19 -14.70
N GLN A 100 11.97 -11.97 -13.96
CA GLN A 100 12.17 -13.40 -14.23
C GLN A 100 10.83 -14.15 -14.11
N THR A 101 10.07 -13.85 -13.06
CA THR A 101 8.76 -14.44 -12.78
C THR A 101 7.74 -14.12 -13.86
N ILE A 102 7.63 -12.85 -14.26
CA ILE A 102 6.75 -12.46 -15.36
C ILE A 102 7.18 -13.17 -16.64
N SER A 103 8.48 -13.30 -16.92
CA SER A 103 8.97 -13.96 -18.14
C SER A 103 8.65 -15.45 -18.18
N ALA A 104 8.75 -16.14 -17.05
CA ALA A 104 8.60 -17.59 -16.96
C ALA A 104 7.14 -18.06 -16.86
N SER A 105 6.21 -17.17 -16.51
CA SER A 105 4.86 -17.55 -16.06
C SER A 105 3.77 -16.68 -16.71
N ASN A 106 2.51 -17.13 -16.63
CA ASN A 106 1.35 -16.36 -17.11
C ASN A 106 0.83 -15.41 -16.02
N ILE A 107 1.69 -14.47 -15.60
CA ILE A 107 1.32 -13.43 -14.63
C ILE A 107 0.41 -12.41 -15.32
N VAL A 108 -0.75 -12.17 -14.71
CA VAL A 108 -1.79 -11.24 -15.22
C VAL A 108 -2.08 -10.07 -14.27
N GLY A 109 -1.45 -10.04 -13.10
CA GLY A 109 -1.57 -8.95 -12.14
C GLY A 109 -0.60 -9.13 -10.98
N ILE A 110 -0.25 -8.01 -10.32
CA ILE A 110 0.71 -7.95 -9.22
C ILE A 110 0.03 -7.34 -7.98
N VAL A 111 0.30 -7.93 -6.81
CA VAL A 111 -0.10 -7.40 -5.50
C VAL A 111 1.16 -7.06 -4.70
N GLY A 112 1.29 -5.81 -4.25
CA GLY A 112 2.48 -5.31 -3.53
C GLY A 112 3.30 -4.28 -4.32
N SER A 113 4.55 -3.98 -3.95
CA SER A 113 5.36 -4.56 -2.85
C SER A 113 5.31 -3.75 -1.55
N GLU A 114 5.96 -4.28 -0.50
CA GLU A 114 5.88 -3.76 0.86
C GLU A 114 6.83 -2.57 1.15
N PHE A 115 7.95 -2.46 0.44
CA PHE A 115 8.95 -1.41 0.68
C PHE A 115 8.70 -0.18 -0.19
N SER A 116 8.55 1.01 0.41
CA SER A 116 8.19 2.26 -0.30
C SER A 116 9.11 2.66 -1.48
N ARG A 117 10.32 2.10 -1.56
CA ARG A 117 11.28 2.37 -2.65
C ARG A 117 11.08 1.50 -3.90
N GLU A 118 10.37 0.39 -3.78
CA GLU A 118 10.19 -0.59 -4.85
C GLU A 118 9.00 -0.29 -5.79
N PRO A 119 7.81 0.14 -5.29
CA PRO A 119 6.63 0.34 -6.13
C PRO A 119 6.82 1.23 -7.36
N PRO A 120 7.60 2.33 -7.36
CA PRO A 120 7.81 3.10 -8.58
C PRO A 120 8.40 2.28 -9.73
N PHE A 121 9.38 1.41 -9.44
CA PHE A 121 10.05 0.59 -10.44
C PHE A 121 9.17 -0.59 -10.89
N ILE A 122 8.43 -1.19 -9.96
CA ILE A 122 7.46 -2.25 -10.27
C ILE A 122 6.31 -1.70 -11.11
N ALA A 123 5.80 -0.50 -10.80
CA ALA A 123 4.77 0.17 -11.56
C ALA A 123 5.23 0.50 -12.99
N ASP A 124 6.46 1.01 -13.16
CA ASP A 124 7.04 1.27 -14.49
C ASP A 124 7.18 -0.01 -15.33
N LEU A 125 7.68 -1.10 -14.72
CA LEU A 125 7.75 -2.41 -15.38
C LEU A 125 6.36 -2.92 -15.75
N ALA A 126 5.41 -2.85 -14.82
CA ALA A 126 4.05 -3.35 -15.02
C ALA A 126 3.30 -2.55 -16.08
N GLN A 127 3.45 -1.22 -16.11
CA GLN A 127 2.93 -0.36 -17.17
C GLN A 127 3.55 -0.68 -18.52
N LYS A 128 4.85 -0.98 -18.56
CA LYS A 128 5.52 -1.40 -19.80
C LYS A 128 4.95 -2.72 -20.33
N VAL A 129 4.66 -3.66 -19.43
CA VAL A 129 4.11 -4.98 -19.75
C VAL A 129 2.58 -4.96 -19.94
N GLY A 130 1.89 -3.93 -19.45
CA GLY A 130 0.43 -3.82 -19.49
C GLY A 130 -0.30 -4.66 -18.46
N ILE A 131 0.34 -5.00 -17.33
CA ILE A 131 -0.30 -5.72 -16.21
C ILE A 131 -0.58 -4.75 -15.06
N PRO A 132 -1.70 -4.88 -14.33
CA PRO A 132 -2.01 -4.01 -13.22
C PRO A 132 -1.23 -4.39 -11.96
N VAL A 133 -0.97 -3.40 -11.11
CA VAL A 133 -0.36 -3.54 -9.79
C VAL A 133 -1.29 -2.90 -8.77
N ILE A 134 -1.69 -3.64 -7.73
CA ILE A 134 -2.37 -3.05 -6.58
C ILE A 134 -1.50 -3.22 -5.34
N SER A 135 -0.99 -2.11 -4.81
CA SER A 135 -0.20 -2.12 -3.57
C SER A 135 -1.11 -2.11 -2.35
N TYR A 136 -0.71 -2.88 -1.34
CA TYR A 136 -1.45 -3.01 -0.07
C TYR A 136 -0.83 -2.21 1.08
N ILE A 137 0.24 -1.45 0.84
CA ILE A 137 0.94 -0.72 1.91
C ILE A 137 1.48 0.65 1.52
N THR A 138 1.74 0.91 0.24
CA THR A 138 2.46 2.15 -0.12
C THR A 138 1.62 3.39 0.19
N THR A 139 2.23 4.37 0.85
CA THR A 139 1.65 5.69 1.10
C THR A 139 2.31 6.79 0.27
N ALA A 140 3.26 6.44 -0.60
CA ALA A 140 4.05 7.42 -1.34
C ALA A 140 3.19 8.24 -2.33
N PHE A 141 3.03 9.54 -2.06
CA PHE A 141 2.22 10.45 -2.87
C PHE A 141 2.61 10.53 -4.35
N GLY A 142 3.88 10.26 -4.68
CA GLY A 142 4.35 10.29 -6.07
C GLY A 142 3.64 9.28 -6.96
N LEU A 143 3.11 8.20 -6.37
CA LEU A 143 2.39 7.14 -7.08
C LEU A 143 0.91 7.46 -7.30
N SER A 144 0.36 8.49 -6.64
CA SER A 144 -1.03 8.96 -6.78
C SER A 144 -1.36 9.53 -8.16
N ASN A 145 -0.34 9.90 -8.95
CA ASN A 145 -0.53 10.50 -10.26
C ASN A 145 -0.89 9.45 -11.33
N ARG A 146 -2.19 9.34 -11.63
CA ARG A 146 -2.70 8.42 -12.64
C ARG A 146 -2.10 8.64 -14.03
N ASN A 147 -1.73 9.88 -14.40
CA ASN A 147 -1.12 10.17 -15.71
C ASN A 147 0.30 9.60 -15.84
N THR A 148 0.96 9.29 -14.72
CA THR A 148 2.29 8.67 -14.70
C THR A 148 2.18 7.17 -14.52
N TYR A 149 1.30 6.73 -13.61
CA TYR A 149 1.15 5.33 -13.20
C TYR A 149 -0.25 4.81 -13.49
N HIS A 150 -0.56 4.60 -14.78
CA HIS A 150 -1.90 4.17 -15.22
C HIS A 150 -2.25 2.74 -14.82
N ALA A 151 -1.22 1.89 -14.66
CA ALA A 151 -1.37 0.47 -14.30
C ALA A 151 -1.24 0.22 -12.78
N PHE A 152 -1.27 1.27 -11.96
CA PHE A 152 -1.00 1.19 -10.53
C PHE A 152 -2.18 1.70 -9.72
N ASP A 153 -2.56 0.95 -8.68
CA ASP A 153 -3.52 1.33 -7.66
C ASP A 153 -2.95 1.00 -6.28
N HIS A 154 -3.50 1.61 -5.22
CA HIS A 154 -3.15 1.23 -3.85
C HIS A 154 -4.33 1.35 -2.89
N THR A 155 -4.50 0.35 -2.05
CA THR A 155 -5.63 0.25 -1.11
C THR A 155 -5.43 1.08 0.16
N VAL A 156 -4.17 1.42 0.45
CA VAL A 156 -3.80 2.32 1.55
C VAL A 156 -3.76 3.73 0.98
N PRO A 157 -4.41 4.71 1.62
CA PRO A 157 -4.38 6.09 1.16
C PRO A 157 -2.96 6.68 1.17
N SER A 158 -2.64 7.55 0.21
CA SER A 158 -1.35 8.27 0.18
C SER A 158 -1.21 9.31 1.30
N ASP A 159 0.05 9.65 1.61
CA ASP A 159 0.41 10.80 2.45
C ASP A 159 -0.15 12.14 1.90
N TYR A 160 -0.53 12.20 0.62
CA TYR A 160 -1.20 13.38 0.06
C TYR A 160 -2.67 13.47 0.47
N SER A 161 -3.41 12.36 0.39
CA SER A 161 -4.78 12.26 0.91
C SER A 161 -4.83 12.53 2.43
N PHE A 162 -3.72 12.22 3.09
CA PHE A 162 -3.48 12.54 4.48
C PHE A 162 -3.28 14.05 4.71
N ALA A 163 -2.42 14.70 3.90
CA ALA A 163 -2.14 16.13 4.00
C ALA A 163 -3.40 16.99 3.77
N THR A 164 -4.30 16.57 2.87
CA THR A 164 -5.58 17.27 2.63
C THR A 164 -6.58 17.08 3.78
N ALA A 165 -6.46 16.02 4.57
CA ALA A 165 -7.28 15.81 5.76
C ALA A 165 -6.85 16.71 6.94
N MET A 166 -5.65 17.30 6.95
CA MET A 166 -5.17 18.25 7.98
C MET A 166 -5.25 17.74 9.44
N TYR A 167 -4.37 16.79 9.80
CA TYR A 167 -3.60 16.65 11.06
C TYR A 167 -2.91 15.26 11.05
N GLU A 168 -1.68 15.12 11.60
CA GLU A 168 -0.88 13.88 11.68
C GLU A 168 -1.30 12.91 12.80
N PRO A 169 -1.82 11.71 12.44
CA PRO A 169 -1.50 10.48 13.20
C PRO A 169 -1.37 9.24 12.30
N GLU A 170 -0.33 8.45 12.54
CA GLU A 170 -0.29 7.04 12.14
C GLU A 170 -1.46 6.31 12.79
N THR A 171 -2.51 5.97 12.02
CA THR A 171 -3.58 5.11 12.54
C THR A 171 -3.90 3.97 11.60
N PHE A 172 -3.08 2.94 11.72
CA PHE A 172 -3.48 1.59 11.34
C PHE A 172 -4.30 1.00 12.49
N PRO A 173 -5.41 0.28 12.21
CA PRO A 173 -6.17 -0.36 13.26
C PRO A 173 -5.29 -1.40 13.98
N GLU A 174 -5.05 -1.19 15.28
CA GLU A 174 -4.47 -2.21 16.14
C GLU A 174 -5.43 -3.41 16.21
N SER A 175 -5.14 -4.42 15.41
CA SER A 175 -5.74 -5.74 15.58
C SER A 175 -4.74 -6.61 16.35
N THR A 176 -5.15 -7.07 17.53
CA THR A 176 -4.34 -7.91 18.42
C THR A 176 -4.13 -9.34 17.90
N LYS A 177 -4.65 -9.69 16.71
CA LYS A 177 -4.58 -11.06 16.15
C LYS A 177 -4.13 -11.13 14.68
N VAL A 178 -4.44 -10.15 13.84
CA VAL A 178 -4.10 -10.12 12.40
C VAL A 178 -3.61 -8.72 12.01
N ASN A 179 -2.43 -8.62 11.39
CA ASN A 179 -1.86 -7.34 10.96
C ASN A 179 -2.78 -6.64 9.93
N SER A 180 -2.98 -5.32 10.03
CA SER A 180 -3.80 -4.53 9.11
C SER A 180 -3.37 -4.65 7.64
N TYR A 181 -2.06 -4.78 7.37
CA TYR A 181 -1.52 -5.03 6.02
C TYR A 181 -2.03 -6.33 5.41
N ALA A 182 -2.39 -7.31 6.24
CA ALA A 182 -3.01 -8.54 5.77
C ALA A 182 -4.42 -8.29 5.23
N LEU A 183 -5.18 -7.39 5.86
CA LEU A 183 -6.52 -7.02 5.38
C LEU A 183 -6.40 -6.27 4.05
N PHE A 184 -5.46 -5.34 3.95
CA PHE A 184 -5.17 -4.63 2.70
C PHE A 184 -4.64 -5.55 1.60
N ALA A 185 -3.85 -6.58 1.93
CA ALA A 185 -3.38 -7.55 0.95
C ALA A 185 -4.56 -8.30 0.31
N PHE A 186 -5.56 -8.70 1.11
CA PHE A 186 -6.80 -9.26 0.55
C PHE A 186 -7.53 -8.25 -0.33
N ASP A 187 -7.72 -7.03 0.15
CA ASP A 187 -8.44 -5.97 -0.55
C ASP A 187 -7.71 -5.46 -1.80
N ALA A 188 -6.40 -5.69 -1.91
CA ALA A 188 -5.62 -5.44 -3.12
C ALA A 188 -5.73 -6.59 -4.12
N THR A 189 -5.86 -7.83 -3.62
CA THR A 189 -5.97 -9.03 -4.46
C THR A 189 -7.36 -9.20 -5.06
N TRP A 190 -8.40 -8.97 -4.27
CA TRP A 190 -9.78 -9.22 -4.67
C TRP A 190 -10.26 -8.39 -5.87
N PRO A 191 -9.98 -7.07 -5.98
CA PRO A 191 -10.35 -6.30 -7.16
C PRO A 191 -9.65 -6.80 -8.42
N LEU A 192 -8.39 -7.24 -8.35
CA LEU A 192 -7.70 -7.85 -9.50
C LEU A 192 -8.43 -9.10 -10.01
N ILE A 193 -8.84 -9.99 -9.09
CA ILE A 193 -9.57 -11.21 -9.43
C ILE A 193 -10.92 -10.88 -10.08
N GLN A 194 -11.70 -10.00 -9.44
CA GLN A 194 -13.06 -9.67 -9.88
C GLN A 194 -13.05 -8.91 -11.20
N SER A 195 -12.18 -7.91 -11.33
CA SER A 195 -12.03 -7.15 -12.57
C SER A 195 -11.54 -8.01 -13.72
N LEU A 196 -10.62 -8.95 -13.48
CA LEU A 196 -10.15 -9.87 -14.53
C LEU A 196 -11.28 -10.79 -15.00
N HIS A 197 -12.07 -11.31 -14.07
CA HIS A 197 -13.24 -12.13 -14.38
C HIS A 197 -14.29 -11.35 -15.18
N GLN A 198 -14.61 -10.12 -14.77
CA GLN A 198 -15.55 -9.25 -15.47
C GLN A 198 -15.03 -8.85 -16.87
N TYR A 199 -13.76 -8.47 -16.96
CA TYR A 199 -13.08 -8.12 -18.21
C TYR A 199 -13.15 -9.29 -19.21
N CYS A 200 -12.74 -10.48 -18.79
CA CYS A 200 -12.77 -11.66 -19.66
C CYS A 200 -14.19 -12.12 -20.01
N SER A 201 -15.17 -11.91 -19.13
CA SER A 201 -16.58 -12.23 -19.43
C SER A 201 -17.20 -11.28 -20.45
N THR A 202 -16.71 -10.04 -20.54
CA THR A 202 -17.17 -9.01 -21.49
C THR A 202 -16.32 -8.92 -22.75
N PHE A 203 -15.23 -9.69 -22.84
CA PHE A 203 -14.31 -9.69 -23.97
C PHE A 203 -14.92 -10.41 -25.17
N ILE A 204 -15.60 -9.66 -26.04
CA ILE A 204 -16.26 -10.17 -27.25
C ILE A 204 -15.26 -10.11 -28.42
N THR A 205 -14.30 -11.03 -28.48
CA THR A 205 -13.62 -11.30 -29.75
C THR A 205 -13.53 -12.81 -29.97
N SER A 206 -14.05 -13.26 -31.11
CA SER A 206 -14.25 -14.69 -31.43
C SER A 206 -12.97 -15.47 -31.73
N SER A 207 -11.80 -14.84 -31.64
CA SER A 207 -10.51 -15.42 -32.07
C SER A 207 -9.32 -15.09 -31.16
N LEU A 208 -9.51 -14.29 -30.11
CA LEU A 208 -8.44 -13.89 -29.19
C LEU A 208 -8.81 -14.23 -27.75
N TRP A 209 -7.81 -14.71 -27.02
CA TRP A 209 -7.87 -14.93 -25.57
C TRP A 209 -7.81 -13.57 -24.88
N CYS A 210 -8.65 -13.34 -23.85
CA CYS A 210 -8.69 -12.09 -23.10
C CYS A 210 -7.36 -11.78 -22.42
N ILE A 211 -6.59 -12.81 -22.06
CA ILE A 211 -5.26 -12.70 -21.43
C ILE A 211 -4.11 -12.84 -22.44
N SER A 212 -4.35 -12.51 -23.70
CA SER A 212 -3.33 -12.66 -24.75
C SER A 212 -2.14 -11.72 -24.55
N LEU A 213 -0.94 -12.28 -24.70
CA LEU A 213 0.33 -11.58 -24.54
C LEU A 213 1.09 -11.59 -25.87
N THR A 214 1.62 -10.44 -26.27
CA THR A 214 2.51 -10.30 -27.43
C THR A 214 3.96 -10.13 -26.98
N GLY A 215 4.92 -10.42 -27.85
CA GLY A 215 6.35 -10.20 -27.56
C GLY A 215 6.93 -11.10 -26.47
N SER A 216 6.45 -12.35 -26.38
CA SER A 216 6.79 -13.32 -25.31
C SER A 216 8.26 -13.77 -25.28
N SER A 217 9.08 -13.43 -26.28
CA SER A 217 10.50 -13.79 -26.32
C SER A 217 11.36 -12.99 -25.33
N TYR A 218 10.91 -11.83 -24.88
CA TYR A 218 11.63 -10.98 -23.92
C TYR A 218 10.66 -10.14 -23.10
N CYS A 219 10.76 -10.12 -21.77
CA CYS A 219 9.74 -9.47 -20.94
C CYS A 219 9.58 -7.96 -21.19
N PHE A 220 10.64 -7.23 -21.58
CA PHE A 220 10.47 -5.81 -21.95
C PHE A 220 9.71 -5.59 -23.28
N ASN A 221 9.60 -6.62 -24.11
CA ASN A 221 8.76 -6.64 -25.31
C ASN A 221 7.39 -7.27 -25.04
N ARG A 222 7.23 -7.93 -23.88
CA ARG A 222 5.99 -8.57 -23.50
C ARG A 222 4.93 -7.50 -23.28
N ARG A 223 3.77 -7.65 -23.90
CA ARG A 223 2.62 -6.76 -23.70
C ARG A 223 1.31 -7.52 -23.60
N PHE A 224 0.57 -7.22 -22.55
CA PHE A 224 -0.83 -7.61 -22.40
C PHE A 224 -1.68 -6.84 -23.40
N LEU A 225 -2.38 -7.57 -24.27
CA LEU A 225 -3.24 -6.96 -25.27
C LEU A 225 -4.47 -6.33 -24.62
N ASN A 226 -4.84 -5.13 -25.05
CA ASN A 226 -6.00 -4.40 -24.52
C ASN A 226 -5.97 -4.16 -23.00
N SER A 227 -4.78 -3.98 -22.43
CA SER A 227 -4.56 -3.71 -21.00
C SER A 227 -5.38 -2.54 -20.47
N ASN A 228 -5.59 -1.49 -21.27
CA ASN A 228 -6.37 -0.32 -20.87
C ASN A 228 -7.81 -0.68 -20.48
N ALA A 229 -8.48 -1.56 -21.24
CA ALA A 229 -9.84 -1.98 -20.90
C ALA A 229 -9.88 -2.81 -19.61
N PHE A 230 -8.81 -3.54 -19.31
CA PHE A 230 -8.67 -4.22 -18.02
C PHE A 230 -8.46 -3.21 -16.88
N PHE A 231 -7.62 -2.20 -17.07
CA PHE A 231 -7.42 -1.11 -16.11
C PHE A 231 -8.73 -0.32 -15.87
N ASP A 232 -9.48 -0.02 -16.93
CA ASP A 232 -10.78 0.65 -16.83
C ASP A 232 -11.78 -0.20 -16.03
N THR A 233 -11.73 -1.52 -16.20
CA THR A 233 -12.56 -2.45 -15.42
C THR A 233 -12.20 -2.36 -13.94
N ILE A 234 -10.91 -2.41 -13.58
CA ILE A 234 -10.44 -2.21 -12.19
C ILE A 234 -10.94 -0.87 -11.62
N ASN A 235 -10.78 0.22 -12.37
CA ASN A 235 -11.17 1.56 -11.96
C ASN A 235 -12.69 1.76 -11.82
N SER A 236 -13.49 0.85 -12.36
CA SER A 236 -14.96 0.86 -12.23
C SER A 236 -15.47 -0.03 -11.09
N MET A 237 -14.60 -0.83 -10.47
CA MET A 237 -14.98 -1.75 -9.40
C MET A 237 -15.36 -0.99 -8.13
N THR A 238 -16.44 -1.45 -7.49
CA THR A 238 -16.81 -1.06 -6.14
C THR A 238 -17.25 -2.30 -5.39
N PHE A 239 -16.70 -2.55 -4.21
CA PHE A 239 -17.12 -3.67 -3.37
C PHE A 239 -16.85 -3.38 -1.89
N LEU A 240 -17.44 -4.20 -1.02
CA LEU A 240 -17.14 -4.17 0.40
C LEU A 240 -15.98 -5.13 0.69
N GLY A 241 -14.79 -4.58 0.90
CA GLY A 241 -13.59 -5.31 1.30
C GLY A 241 -13.54 -5.58 2.80
N VAL A 242 -12.48 -6.26 3.23
CA VAL A 242 -12.25 -6.61 4.64
C VAL A 242 -11.85 -5.38 5.46
N SER A 243 -11.14 -4.42 4.85
CA SER A 243 -10.81 -3.13 5.46
C SER A 243 -11.89 -2.05 5.24
N GLY A 244 -13.05 -2.40 4.68
CA GLY A 244 -14.16 -1.49 4.39
C GLY A 244 -14.45 -1.35 2.89
N PRO A 245 -15.27 -0.36 2.48
CA PRO A 245 -15.61 -0.14 1.07
C PRO A 245 -14.37 0.13 0.23
N ILE A 246 -14.17 -0.56 -0.89
CA ILE A 246 -13.06 -0.37 -1.81
C ILE A 246 -13.60 0.18 -3.11
N GLN A 247 -13.02 1.29 -3.56
CA GLN A 247 -13.35 1.94 -4.83
C GLN A 247 -12.12 2.69 -5.35
N PHE A 248 -11.85 2.52 -6.65
CA PHE A 248 -10.83 3.26 -7.39
C PHE A 248 -11.51 4.16 -8.43
N ASN A 249 -10.74 5.03 -9.09
CA ASN A 249 -11.24 5.82 -10.21
C ASN A 249 -10.15 6.14 -11.24
N MET A 250 -10.53 6.76 -12.35
CA MET A 250 -9.61 7.11 -13.43
C MET A 250 -8.78 8.40 -13.18
N ASN A 251 -8.95 9.08 -12.04
CA ASN A 251 -8.32 10.37 -11.76
C ASN A 251 -7.10 10.25 -10.83
N VAL A 252 -7.19 9.40 -9.82
CA VAL A 252 -6.14 9.13 -8.83
C VAL A 252 -5.93 7.62 -8.71
N THR A 253 -4.73 7.20 -8.31
CA THR A 253 -4.44 5.78 -8.04
C THR A 253 -4.85 5.35 -6.64
N ASP A 254 -5.07 6.33 -5.74
CA ASP A 254 -5.55 6.12 -4.38
C ASP A 254 -6.94 5.48 -4.35
N ARG A 255 -7.17 4.67 -3.32
CA ARG A 255 -8.52 4.32 -2.86
C ARG A 255 -9.29 5.60 -2.53
N ILE A 256 -10.52 5.72 -3.06
CA ILE A 256 -11.35 6.93 -2.95
C ILE A 256 -12.59 6.77 -2.06
N ASN A 257 -12.69 5.65 -1.33
CA ASN A 257 -13.76 5.41 -0.37
C ASN A 257 -13.26 4.44 0.69
N GLY A 258 -13.70 4.58 1.93
CA GLY A 258 -13.36 3.67 3.04
C GLY A 258 -12.02 3.97 3.70
N SER A 259 -11.49 5.18 3.53
CA SER A 259 -10.36 5.69 4.30
C SER A 259 -10.83 6.28 5.63
N TYR A 260 -10.24 5.81 6.73
CA TYR A 260 -10.56 6.29 8.07
C TYR A 260 -9.27 6.65 8.80
N TYR A 261 -9.24 7.81 9.44
CA TYR A 261 -8.11 8.25 10.27
C TYR A 261 -8.59 8.49 11.69
N PHE A 262 -7.75 8.20 12.68
CA PHE A 262 -8.04 8.52 14.07
C PHE A 262 -6.91 9.36 14.66
N THR A 263 -7.23 10.54 15.19
CA THR A 263 -6.25 11.33 15.92
C THR A 263 -6.16 10.87 17.34
N GLN A 264 -4.96 10.50 17.76
CA GLN A 264 -4.67 10.08 19.12
C GLN A 264 -3.92 11.19 19.86
N ASN A 265 -4.38 11.51 21.07
CA ASN A 265 -3.68 12.39 21.97
C ASN A 265 -2.78 11.55 22.87
N SER A 266 -1.47 11.84 22.86
CA SER A 266 -0.51 11.23 23.77
C SER A 266 -0.70 11.82 25.16
N GLN A 267 -1.08 10.98 26.12
CA GLN A 267 -1.37 11.37 27.49
C GLN A 267 -0.51 10.58 28.46
N THR A 268 0.11 11.28 29.41
CA THR A 268 0.88 10.63 30.47
C THR A 268 -0.06 10.19 31.58
N ILE A 269 -0.10 8.89 31.87
CA ILE A 269 -0.80 8.30 32.99
C ILE A 269 0.21 7.77 34.02
N SER A 270 -0.23 7.45 35.24
CA SER A 270 0.65 7.01 36.33
C SER A 270 1.55 5.80 36.00
N ASN A 271 1.18 5.01 34.99
CA ASN A 271 1.90 3.81 34.56
C ASN A 271 2.59 3.94 33.19
N GLY A 272 2.69 5.15 32.62
CA GLY A 272 3.38 5.39 31.35
C GLY A 272 2.64 6.32 30.39
N MET A 273 2.98 6.25 29.11
CA MET A 273 2.32 7.01 28.04
C MET A 273 1.19 6.18 27.44
N ASN A 274 0.03 6.78 27.24
CA ASN A 274 -1.10 6.17 26.56
C ASN A 274 -1.55 7.03 25.39
N PHE A 275 -1.97 6.41 24.29
CA PHE A 275 -2.48 7.10 23.11
C PHE A 275 -4.01 6.95 23.08
N ILE A 276 -4.73 8.06 23.19
CA ILE A 276 -6.19 8.05 23.30
C ILE A 276 -6.80 8.73 22.08
N SER A 277 -7.63 8.01 21.33
CA SER A 277 -8.33 8.54 20.15
C SER A 277 -9.30 9.67 20.53
N VAL A 278 -9.05 10.88 20.04
CA VAL A 278 -9.83 12.11 20.29
C VAL A 278 -10.68 12.55 19.11
N LEU A 279 -10.24 12.26 17.88
CA LEU A 279 -10.97 12.59 16.65
C LEU A 279 -10.98 11.38 15.72
N GLY A 280 -12.03 11.24 14.93
CA GLY A 280 -12.11 10.29 13.83
C GLY A 280 -12.47 11.02 12.53
N TYR A 281 -11.77 10.72 11.46
CA TYR A 281 -12.05 11.20 10.11
C TYR A 281 -12.72 10.09 9.30
N SER A 282 -13.71 10.48 8.51
CA SER A 282 -14.20 9.70 7.37
C SER A 282 -14.43 10.63 6.19
N GLU A 283 -14.33 10.09 4.98
CA GLU A 283 -14.53 10.88 3.76
C GLU A 283 -15.93 11.53 3.70
N ASP A 284 -16.95 10.85 4.21
CA ASP A 284 -18.34 11.34 4.21
C ASP A 284 -18.60 12.45 5.24
N HIS A 285 -17.94 12.43 6.39
CA HIS A 285 -18.28 13.29 7.54
C HIS A 285 -17.14 14.22 7.98
N GLY A 286 -15.97 14.12 7.37
CA GLY A 286 -14.75 14.81 7.82
C GLY A 286 -14.37 14.42 9.25
N TRP A 287 -13.64 15.31 9.93
CA TRP A 287 -13.26 15.11 11.34
C TRP A 287 -14.44 15.29 12.28
N GLN A 288 -14.68 14.26 13.10
CA GLN A 288 -15.69 14.23 14.14
C GLN A 288 -15.04 13.92 15.49
N ARG A 289 -15.66 14.37 16.58
CA ARG A 289 -15.22 14.00 17.93
C ARG A 289 -15.42 12.50 18.16
N TYR A 290 -14.41 11.84 18.69
CA TYR A 290 -14.53 10.43 19.03
C TYR A 290 -15.50 10.23 20.21
N THR A 291 -16.44 9.30 20.08
CA THR A 291 -17.58 9.11 21.01
C THR A 291 -17.18 8.55 22.38
N GLY A 292 -15.91 8.14 22.55
CA GLY A 292 -15.35 7.60 23.80
C GLY A 292 -14.99 8.62 24.90
N ALA A 293 -15.38 9.90 24.75
CA ALA A 293 -15.22 10.96 25.76
C ALA A 293 -13.77 11.23 26.21
N SER A 294 -12.87 11.50 25.26
CA SER A 294 -11.50 11.94 25.55
C SER A 294 -11.31 13.43 25.26
N ALA A 295 -10.91 14.19 26.28
CA ALA A 295 -10.50 15.57 26.10
C ALA A 295 -9.13 15.64 25.38
N ILE A 296 -8.93 16.65 24.55
CA ILE A 296 -7.62 16.96 23.97
C ILE A 296 -6.81 17.68 25.05
N ILE A 297 -5.69 17.08 25.46
CA ILE A 297 -4.70 17.71 26.35
C ILE A 297 -3.62 18.33 25.47
N TRP A 298 -3.49 19.65 25.56
CA TRP A 298 -2.46 20.44 24.88
C TRP A 298 -1.17 20.46 25.71
N PRO A 299 0.00 20.73 25.08
CA PRO A 299 1.27 20.83 25.79
C PRO A 299 1.17 21.72 27.04
N GLY A 300 1.79 21.26 28.14
CA GLY A 300 1.69 21.90 29.46
C GLY A 300 0.44 21.50 30.26
N ASP A 301 -0.15 20.35 29.96
CA ASP A 301 -1.34 19.78 30.64
C ASP A 301 -2.56 20.71 30.62
N THR A 302 -2.77 21.40 29.49
CA THR A 302 -3.85 22.39 29.36
C THR A 302 -5.02 21.86 28.53
N PHE A 303 -6.25 22.18 28.94
CA PHE A 303 -7.48 21.88 28.17
C PHE A 303 -7.90 23.04 27.27
N SER A 304 -7.23 24.18 27.38
CA SER A 304 -7.49 25.36 26.57
C SER A 304 -6.79 25.25 25.23
N THR A 305 -7.57 25.30 24.15
CA THR A 305 -7.02 25.36 22.78
C THR A 305 -6.09 26.56 22.64
N PRO A 306 -4.80 26.37 22.28
CA PRO A 306 -3.89 27.46 22.00
C PRO A 306 -4.40 28.20 20.76
N THR A 307 -4.62 29.50 20.87
CA THR A 307 -5.19 30.32 19.80
C THR A 307 -4.15 31.13 19.02
N SER A 308 -2.85 30.99 19.32
CA SER A 308 -1.82 31.86 18.76
C SER A 308 -0.55 31.12 18.32
N VAL A 309 0.12 31.68 17.31
CA VAL A 309 1.49 31.32 16.93
C VAL A 309 2.45 31.68 18.07
N ALA A 310 3.38 30.78 18.41
CA ALA A 310 4.42 31.06 19.40
C ALA A 310 5.22 32.31 18.99
N LYS A 311 5.03 33.43 19.69
CA LYS A 311 5.86 34.62 19.52
C LYS A 311 7.10 34.46 20.40
N LEU A 312 8.28 34.47 19.79
CA LEU A 312 9.55 34.60 20.52
C LEU A 312 9.50 35.92 21.30
N ARG A 313 9.30 35.85 22.62
CA ARG A 313 9.27 37.02 23.51
C ARG A 313 10.39 36.86 24.52
N GLY A 314 11.33 37.81 24.55
CA GLY A 314 12.48 37.77 25.47
C GLY A 314 13.67 36.94 25.00
N VAL A 315 13.74 36.58 23.71
CA VAL A 315 14.90 35.88 23.15
C VAL A 315 15.88 36.91 22.58
N ASN A 316 17.09 36.97 23.12
CA ASN A 316 18.16 37.79 22.56
C ASN A 316 18.64 37.15 21.25
N LEU A 317 18.23 37.73 20.12
CA LEU A 317 18.75 37.39 18.80
C LEU A 317 20.22 37.86 18.69
N SER A 318 21.15 36.92 18.73
CA SER A 318 22.56 37.18 18.44
C SER A 318 22.78 37.05 16.94
N ILE A 319 22.69 38.18 16.23
CA ILE A 319 22.93 38.24 14.78
C ILE A 319 24.41 38.50 14.56
N GLY A 320 25.13 37.50 14.06
CA GLY A 320 26.49 37.68 13.57
C GLY A 320 26.48 38.31 12.19
N VAL A 321 27.00 39.53 12.06
CA VAL A 321 27.24 40.17 10.77
C VAL A 321 28.72 39.98 10.40
N LEU A 322 28.98 39.46 9.20
CA LEU A 322 30.34 39.37 8.67
C LEU A 322 30.89 40.80 8.48
N ASN A 323 31.99 41.14 9.16
CA ASN A 323 32.53 42.50 9.23
C ASN A 323 33.24 42.96 7.93
N SER A 324 33.41 42.07 6.95
CA SER A 324 33.76 42.40 5.56
C SER A 324 33.65 41.15 4.66
N VAL A 325 33.19 41.35 3.42
CA VAL A 325 33.20 40.37 2.32
C VAL A 325 33.82 41.11 1.13
N PRO A 326 34.59 40.51 0.21
CA PRO A 326 34.86 41.20 -1.05
C PRO A 326 33.53 41.27 -1.81
N TYR A 327 32.83 42.38 -1.69
CA TYR A 327 31.72 42.70 -2.58
C TYR A 327 32.31 43.37 -3.81
N THR A 328 32.16 42.75 -4.98
CA THR A 328 32.34 43.47 -6.23
C THR A 328 31.11 44.36 -6.42
N ILE A 329 31.26 45.67 -6.17
CA ILE A 329 30.19 46.64 -6.42
C ILE A 329 30.30 47.08 -7.88
N VAL A 330 29.22 46.88 -8.65
CA VAL A 330 29.08 47.49 -9.98
C VAL A 330 28.71 48.95 -9.77
N SER A 331 29.65 49.86 -9.97
CA SER A 331 29.38 51.30 -9.95
C SER A 331 29.31 51.82 -11.38
N THR A 332 28.29 52.61 -11.69
CA THR A 332 28.16 53.27 -12.99
C THR A 332 28.85 54.63 -12.90
N VAL A 333 30.01 54.75 -13.55
CA VAL A 333 30.79 55.99 -13.56
C VAL A 333 30.59 56.65 -14.92
N THR A 334 30.29 57.94 -14.90
CA THR A 334 30.17 58.74 -16.12
C THR A 334 31.55 59.26 -16.50
N ASP A 335 32.00 58.97 -17.72
CA ASP A 335 33.30 59.44 -18.20
C ASP A 335 33.30 60.94 -18.56
N GLN A 336 34.46 61.46 -18.93
CA GLN A 336 34.66 62.87 -19.28
C GLN A 336 33.89 63.30 -20.55
N PHE A 337 33.26 62.36 -21.25
CA PHE A 337 32.43 62.55 -22.42
C PHE A 337 30.94 62.31 -22.15
N TRP A 338 30.54 62.25 -20.87
CA TRP A 338 29.17 62.04 -20.41
C TRP A 338 28.56 60.67 -20.75
N GLN A 339 29.39 59.65 -21.01
CA GLN A 339 28.90 58.28 -21.22
C GLN A 339 28.96 57.45 -19.94
N GLN A 340 27.88 56.71 -19.65
CA GLN A 340 27.78 55.84 -18.48
C GLN A 340 28.49 54.52 -18.73
N LYS A 341 29.56 54.23 -17.96
CA LYS A 341 30.30 52.97 -18.02
C LYS A 341 30.22 52.25 -16.69
N GLN A 342 29.80 50.98 -16.72
CA GLN A 342 29.78 50.13 -15.54
C GLN A 342 31.20 49.64 -15.24
N THR A 343 31.68 49.91 -14.03
CA THR A 343 33.00 49.50 -13.54
C THR A 343 32.83 48.67 -12.28
N LEU A 344 33.55 47.55 -12.21
CA LEU A 344 33.59 46.70 -11.04
C LEU A 344 34.65 47.25 -10.10
N THR A 345 34.22 47.71 -8.92
CA THR A 345 35.12 48.13 -7.84
C THR A 345 34.88 47.24 -6.64
N GLY A 346 35.95 46.64 -6.14
CA GLY A 346 35.98 45.81 -4.95
C GLY A 346 37.06 46.30 -4.00
#